data_AF-A0AA41YC33-F1
#
_entry.id   AF-A0AA41YC33-F1
#
_cell.length_a   1.000
_cell.length_b   1.000
_cell.length_c   1.000
_cell.angle_alpha   90.00
_cell.angle_beta   90.00
_cell.angle_gamma   90.00
#
_symmetry.space_group_name_H-M   'P 1'
#
loop_
_entity.id
_entity.type
_entity.pdbx_description
1 polymer ?
#
loop_
_entity_poly.entity_id
_entity_poly.type
_entity_poly.pdbx_seq_one_letter_code
_entity_poly.pdbx_strand_id
1 'polypeptide(L)'
;MKKNFLPIAINIAGEKILIIGGGQSAWKKIHILKRFGADVEVVALEVCDEIRNSGILYRQKSYEKQDLKGYLMFYSCTNNPDLDRQIAQDGREAGVLVNIHDQPELCQFVSPAIYQQGNIRVAVSSNAEDVFESIRLRNEIKDYLENKNKKQ
;
A
#
# COMPACT_ATOMS: atom_id res chain seq x y z
N MET A 1 5.45 -21.70 7.53
CA MET A 1 5.24 -21.96 6.09
C MET A 1 5.71 -20.74 5.32
N LYS A 2 6.37 -20.93 4.17
CA LYS A 2 6.78 -19.80 3.31
C LYS A 2 5.54 -19.07 2.80
N LYS A 3 5.52 -17.73 2.88
CA LYS A 3 4.43 -16.93 2.32
C LYS A 3 4.39 -17.03 0.80
N ASN A 4 3.18 -17.00 0.25
CA ASN A 4 2.96 -16.99 -1.18
C ASN A 4 1.79 -16.05 -1.47
N PHE A 5 2.02 -15.05 -2.32
CA PHE A 5 1.03 -14.02 -2.63
C PHE A 5 0.44 -14.28 -4.01
N LEU A 6 -0.88 -14.45 -4.07
CA LEU A 6 -1.60 -14.54 -5.34
C LEU A 6 -1.68 -13.14 -5.98
N PRO A 7 -1.27 -12.97 -7.25
CA PRO A 7 -1.44 -11.70 -7.94
C PRO A 7 -2.92 -11.49 -8.29
N ILE A 8 -3.58 -10.63 -7.52
CA ILE A 8 -4.96 -10.22 -7.76
C ILE A 8 -5.05 -8.70 -7.86
N ALA A 9 -5.95 -8.22 -8.70
CA ALA A 9 -6.36 -6.82 -8.69
C ALA A 9 -7.58 -6.67 -7.79
N ILE A 10 -7.54 -5.72 -6.86
CA ILE A 10 -8.66 -5.37 -5.97
C ILE A 10 -9.20 -4.01 -6.42
N ASN A 11 -10.51 -3.89 -6.60
CA ASN A 11 -11.13 -2.59 -6.82
C ASN A 11 -11.10 -1.80 -5.51
N ILE A 12 -10.38 -0.68 -5.50
CA ILE A 12 -10.25 0.21 -4.34
C ILE A 12 -10.83 1.61 -4.61
N ALA A 13 -11.48 1.82 -5.77
CA ALA A 13 -12.07 3.10 -6.10
C ALA A 13 -13.25 3.39 -5.16
N GLY A 14 -13.19 4.51 -4.43
CA GLY A 14 -14.19 4.89 -3.42
C GLY A 14 -14.10 4.12 -2.10
N GLU A 15 -13.20 3.14 -1.98
CA GLU A 15 -13.03 2.35 -0.78
C GLU A 15 -12.19 3.09 0.26
N LYS A 16 -12.53 2.91 1.53
CA LYS A 16 -11.79 3.49 2.66
C LYS A 16 -10.54 2.66 2.95
N ILE A 17 -9.38 3.31 2.91
CA ILE A 17 -8.08 2.72 3.23
C ILE A 17 -7.40 3.54 4.33
N LEU A 18 -6.99 2.85 5.39
CA LEU A 18 -6.28 3.47 6.49
C LEU A 18 -4.76 3.40 6.28
N ILE A 19 -4.05 4.48 6.60
CA ILE A 19 -2.60 4.49 6.74
C ILE A 19 -2.26 4.75 8.21
N ILE A 20 -1.47 3.86 8.81
CA ILE A 20 -1.02 4.00 10.20
C ILE A 20 0.45 4.43 10.18
N GLY A 21 0.76 5.60 10.70
CA GLY A 21 2.05 6.28 10.54
C GLY A 21 1.97 7.42 9.50
N GLY A 22 2.72 8.50 9.75
CA GLY A 22 2.61 9.76 8.99
C GLY A 22 3.92 10.24 8.38
N GLY A 23 4.89 9.35 8.19
CA GLY A 23 6.19 9.68 7.58
C GLY A 23 6.21 9.57 6.05
N GLN A 24 7.41 9.64 5.47
CA GLN A 24 7.60 9.60 4.00
C GLN A 24 7.13 8.29 3.36
N SER A 25 7.26 7.14 4.05
CA SER A 25 6.74 5.86 3.54
C SER A 25 5.21 5.87 3.40
N ALA A 26 4.51 6.48 4.36
CA ALA A 26 3.07 6.69 4.29
C ALA A 26 2.70 7.59 3.10
N TRP A 27 3.40 8.71 2.93
CA TRP A 27 3.16 9.63 1.80
C TRP A 27 3.29 8.95 0.42
N LYS A 28 4.34 8.14 0.23
CA LYS A 28 4.54 7.38 -1.01
C LYS A 28 3.37 6.42 -1.28
N LYS A 29 2.83 5.75 -0.24
CA LYS A 29 1.69 4.83 -0.38
C LYS A 29 0.40 5.57 -0.68
N ILE A 30 0.13 6.65 0.04
CA ILE A 30 -1.00 7.55 -0.21
C ILE A 30 -1.07 7.97 -1.67
N HIS A 31 0.05 8.42 -2.25
CA HIS A 31 0.09 8.87 -3.63
C HIS A 31 -0.29 7.76 -4.62
N ILE A 32 0.15 6.52 -4.37
CA ILE A 32 -0.22 5.36 -5.20
C ILE A 32 -1.72 5.09 -5.07
N LEU A 33 -2.25 5.01 -3.86
CA LEU A 33 -3.66 4.67 -3.61
C LEU A 33 -4.62 5.71 -4.19
N LYS A 34 -4.30 7.00 -4.05
CA LYS A 34 -5.10 8.10 -4.61
C LYS A 34 -5.18 8.04 -6.13
N ARG A 35 -4.13 7.59 -6.82
CA ARG A 35 -4.17 7.37 -8.29
C ARG A 35 -5.19 6.31 -8.72
N PHE A 36 -5.61 5.44 -7.80
CA PHE A 36 -6.66 4.44 -8.02
C PHE A 36 -8.01 4.83 -7.40
N GLY A 37 -8.16 6.06 -6.92
CA GLY A 37 -9.43 6.59 -6.43
C GLY A 37 -9.80 6.15 -5.01
N ALA A 38 -8.85 5.65 -4.22
CA ALA A 38 -9.11 5.29 -2.83
C ALA A 38 -9.41 6.53 -1.96
N ASP A 39 -10.34 6.36 -1.02
CA ASP A 39 -10.51 7.30 0.08
C ASP A 39 -9.52 6.95 1.19
N VAL A 40 -8.56 7.83 1.44
CA VAL A 40 -7.40 7.51 2.29
C VAL A 40 -7.44 8.42 3.49
N GLU A 41 -7.29 7.81 4.67
CA GLU A 41 -7.17 8.52 5.94
C GLU A 41 -5.89 8.08 6.66
N VAL A 42 -5.33 8.96 7.49
CA VAL A 42 -4.08 8.71 8.22
C VAL A 42 -4.31 8.76 9.72
N VAL A 43 -3.72 7.82 10.48
CA VAL A 43 -3.60 7.87 11.95
C VAL A 43 -2.12 7.81 12.30
N ALA A 44 -1.60 8.81 13.01
CA ALA A 44 -0.20 8.83 13.41
C ALA A 44 0.06 9.77 14.60
N LEU A 45 1.13 9.52 15.36
CA LEU A 45 1.62 10.46 16.38
C LEU A 45 2.22 11.73 15.76
N GLU A 46 2.93 11.55 14.65
CA GLU A 46 3.57 12.60 13.87
C GLU A 46 3.19 12.45 12.39
N VAL A 47 2.97 13.59 11.73
CA VAL A 47 2.55 13.66 10.34
C VAL A 47 3.46 14.64 9.62
N CYS A 48 4.07 14.21 8.52
CA CYS A 48 4.96 15.04 7.72
C CYS A 48 4.19 16.15 6.98
N ASP A 49 4.90 17.20 6.60
CA ASP A 49 4.29 18.40 6.01
C ASP A 49 3.59 18.10 4.68
N GLU A 50 4.07 17.14 3.89
CA GLU A 50 3.41 16.72 2.66
C GLU A 50 2.00 16.20 2.91
N ILE A 51 1.80 15.39 3.96
CA ILE A 51 0.47 14.90 4.33
C ILE A 51 -0.37 16.05 4.88
N ARG A 52 0.17 16.89 5.77
CA ARG A 52 -0.54 18.04 6.35
C ARG A 52 -1.07 19.00 5.27
N ASN A 53 -0.25 19.27 4.25
CA ASN A 53 -0.55 20.22 3.18
C ASN A 53 -1.35 19.60 2.03
N SER A 54 -1.58 18.29 2.03
CA SER A 54 -2.28 17.58 0.93
C SER A 54 -3.81 17.66 0.98
N GLY A 55 -4.39 18.12 2.09
CA GLY A 55 -5.84 18.09 2.31
C GLY A 55 -6.41 16.70 2.65
N ILE A 56 -5.54 15.71 2.90
CA ILE A 56 -5.94 14.38 3.34
C ILE A 56 -6.38 14.41 4.80
N LEU A 57 -7.47 13.70 5.10
CA LEU A 57 -7.93 13.57 6.47
C LEU A 57 -6.91 12.78 7.29
N TYR A 58 -6.43 13.37 8.39
CA TYR A 58 -5.56 12.69 9.33
C TYR A 58 -6.02 12.92 10.77
N ARG A 59 -5.76 11.93 11.63
CA ARG A 59 -5.95 11.98 13.08
C ARG A 59 -4.59 11.88 13.74
N GLN A 60 -4.16 12.96 14.39
CA GLN A 60 -2.89 12.98 15.11
C GLN A 60 -3.08 12.39 16.53
N LYS A 61 -3.03 11.06 16.62
CA LYS A 61 -3.21 10.27 17.86
C LYS A 61 -2.42 8.97 17.79
N SER A 62 -2.27 8.29 18.94
CA SER A 62 -1.85 6.89 18.96
C SER A 62 -2.89 6.00 18.28
N TYR A 63 -2.42 4.93 17.63
CA TYR A 63 -3.30 3.91 17.07
C TYR A 63 -4.10 3.19 18.17
N GLU A 64 -5.37 2.92 17.89
CA GLU A 64 -6.25 2.07 18.67
C GLU A 64 -6.98 1.09 17.74
N LYS A 65 -7.34 -0.09 18.26
CA LYS A 65 -8.03 -1.13 17.48
C LYS A 65 -9.32 -0.65 16.80
N GLN A 66 -10.05 0.28 17.43
CA GLN A 66 -11.28 0.85 16.88
C GLN A 66 -11.02 1.68 15.62
N ASP A 67 -9.80 2.17 15.39
CA ASP A 67 -9.44 2.91 14.18
C ASP A 67 -9.53 2.03 12.92
N LEU A 68 -9.57 0.70 13.04
CA LEU A 68 -9.71 -0.22 11.89
C LEU A 68 -11.16 -0.34 11.40
N LYS A 69 -12.15 0.18 12.14
CA LYS A 69 -13.56 -0.04 11.82
C LYS A 69 -13.96 0.63 10.50
N GLY A 70 -14.49 -0.18 9.57
CA GLY A 70 -15.07 0.31 8.32
C GLY A 70 -14.06 0.59 7.20
N TYR A 71 -12.82 0.13 7.33
CA TYR A 71 -11.82 0.16 6.26
C TYR A 71 -11.74 -1.19 5.56
N LEU A 72 -11.48 -1.19 4.26
CA LEU A 72 -11.27 -2.40 3.46
C LEU A 72 -9.90 -3.02 3.75
N MET A 73 -8.88 -2.16 3.85
CA MET A 73 -7.49 -2.55 4.08
C MET A 73 -6.73 -1.41 4.77
N PHE A 74 -5.56 -1.73 5.31
CA PHE A 74 -4.65 -0.71 5.81
C PHE A 74 -3.19 -0.98 5.44
N TYR A 75 -2.39 0.08 5.53
CA TYR A 75 -0.93 0.04 5.47
C TYR A 75 -0.34 0.59 6.78
N SER A 76 0.45 -0.21 7.49
CA SER A 76 1.27 0.27 8.61
C SER A 76 2.64 0.73 8.11
N CYS A 77 3.02 1.93 8.49
CA CYS A 77 4.30 2.59 8.24
C CYS A 77 4.87 3.15 9.55
N THR A 78 4.63 2.47 10.68
CA THR A 78 5.02 2.95 12.02
C THR A 78 6.51 2.74 12.32
N ASN A 79 7.13 1.75 11.69
CA ASN A 79 8.49 1.27 11.97
C ASN A 79 8.70 0.88 13.46
N ASN A 80 7.62 0.53 14.17
CA ASN A 80 7.66 0.03 15.54
C ASN A 80 7.27 -1.46 15.53
N PRO A 81 8.23 -2.39 15.71
CA PRO A 81 7.97 -3.83 15.59
C PRO A 81 6.91 -4.37 16.55
N ASP A 82 6.81 -3.83 17.77
CA ASP A 82 5.81 -4.27 18.75
C ASP A 82 4.41 -3.82 18.33
N LEU A 83 4.28 -2.55 17.94
CA LEU A 83 3.03 -1.99 17.44
C LEU A 83 2.60 -2.64 16.12
N ASP A 84 3.53 -2.93 15.22
CA ASP A 84 3.23 -3.58 13.94
C ASP A 84 2.70 -5.01 14.13
N ARG A 85 3.22 -5.76 15.12
CA ARG A 85 2.67 -7.07 15.49
C ARG A 85 1.25 -6.96 16.01
N GLN A 86 0.99 -5.98 16.89
CA GLN A 86 -0.34 -5.71 17.42
C GLN A 86 -1.32 -5.34 16.31
N ILE A 87 -0.97 -4.37 15.47
CA ILE A 87 -1.78 -3.91 14.32
C ILE A 87 -2.08 -5.08 13.37
N ALA A 88 -1.08 -5.93 13.09
CA ALA A 88 -1.28 -7.08 12.22
C ALA A 88 -2.26 -8.11 12.80
N GLN A 89 -2.25 -8.31 14.13
CA GLN A 89 -3.22 -9.17 14.81
C GLN A 89 -4.62 -8.53 14.77
N ASP A 90 -4.73 -7.27 15.19
CA ASP A 90 -5.99 -6.53 15.21
C ASP A 90 -6.67 -6.49 13.83
N GLY A 91 -5.88 -6.28 12.77
CA GLY A 91 -6.35 -6.32 11.38
C GLY A 91 -7.00 -7.63 10.99
N ARG A 92 -6.34 -8.75 11.30
CA ARG A 92 -6.86 -10.09 11.00
C ARG A 92 -8.15 -10.37 11.77
N GLU A 93 -8.20 -9.99 13.05
CA GLU A 93 -9.40 -10.16 13.88
C GLU A 93 -10.56 -9.28 13.39
N ALA A 94 -10.27 -8.09 12.87
CA ALA A 94 -11.27 -7.17 12.33
C ALA A 94 -11.71 -7.51 10.88
N GLY A 95 -11.06 -8.47 10.22
CA GLY A 95 -11.31 -8.79 8.82
C GLY A 95 -10.82 -7.73 7.82
N VAL A 96 -9.89 -6.87 8.25
CA VAL A 96 -9.30 -5.80 7.43
C VAL A 96 -7.96 -6.28 6.87
N LEU A 97 -7.76 -6.16 5.56
CA LEU A 97 -6.53 -6.66 4.93
C LEU A 97 -5.29 -5.91 5.45
N VAL A 98 -4.27 -6.68 5.85
CA VAL A 98 -3.06 -6.18 6.48
C VAL A 98 -1.90 -6.02 5.49
N ASN A 99 -1.30 -4.83 5.43
CA ASN A 99 0.04 -4.61 4.88
C ASN A 99 0.91 -3.85 5.89
N ILE A 100 2.06 -4.41 6.25
CA ILE A 100 3.04 -3.79 7.14
C ILE A 100 4.30 -3.50 6.32
N HIS A 101 4.76 -2.25 6.36
CA HIS A 101 5.98 -1.82 5.67
C HIS A 101 7.18 -2.65 6.15
N ASP A 102 7.97 -3.15 5.20
CA ASP A 102 9.19 -3.94 5.41
C ASP A 102 9.05 -5.19 6.31
N GLN A 103 7.82 -5.65 6.56
CA GLN A 103 7.53 -6.87 7.32
C GLN A 103 6.60 -7.81 6.56
N PRO A 104 7.05 -8.44 5.44
CA PRO A 104 6.22 -9.33 4.62
C PRO A 104 5.60 -10.50 5.41
N GLU A 105 6.29 -10.98 6.45
CA GLU A 105 5.80 -12.03 7.35
C GLU A 105 4.54 -11.63 8.14
N LEU A 106 4.23 -10.34 8.25
CA LEU A 106 2.99 -9.86 8.87
C LEU A 106 1.88 -9.59 7.83
N CYS A 107 2.20 -9.42 6.55
CA CYS A 107 1.25 -9.01 5.51
C CYS A 107 0.28 -10.12 5.04
N GLN A 108 -0.96 -9.75 4.71
CA GLN A 108 -1.89 -10.60 3.94
C GLN A 108 -1.83 -10.30 2.44
N PHE A 109 -1.34 -9.12 2.06
CA PHE A 109 -1.13 -8.72 0.67
C PHE A 109 0.13 -7.87 0.54
N VAL A 110 0.67 -7.77 -0.68
CA VAL A 110 1.88 -7.00 -0.97
C VAL A 110 1.62 -6.01 -2.10
N SER A 111 2.34 -4.88 -2.08
CA SER A 111 2.29 -3.92 -3.19
C SER A 111 3.25 -4.37 -4.31
N PRO A 112 2.76 -4.62 -5.53
CA PRO A 112 3.63 -4.92 -6.66
C PRO A 112 4.30 -3.66 -7.21
N ALA A 113 5.32 -3.83 -8.06
CA ALA A 113 5.76 -2.78 -8.97
C ALA A 113 4.70 -2.62 -10.08
N ILE A 114 4.18 -1.40 -10.25
CA ILE A 114 3.03 -1.14 -11.15
C ILE A 114 3.47 -0.27 -12.33
N TYR A 115 3.06 -0.69 -13.53
CA TYR A 115 2.99 0.16 -14.73
C TYR A 115 1.53 0.33 -15.16
N GLN A 116 1.22 1.51 -15.68
CA GLN A 116 -0.13 1.90 -16.10
C GLN A 116 -0.05 2.69 -17.40
N GLN A 117 -0.83 2.26 -18.39
CA GLN A 117 -1.04 2.97 -19.65
C GLN A 117 -2.50 2.81 -20.08
N GLY A 118 -3.27 3.90 -20.13
CA GLY A 118 -4.71 3.83 -20.40
C GLY A 118 -5.42 2.86 -19.45
N ASN A 119 -6.08 1.85 -20.01
CA ASN A 119 -6.79 0.79 -19.26
C ASN A 119 -5.92 -0.45 -18.97
N ILE A 120 -4.68 -0.48 -19.46
CA ILE A 120 -3.75 -1.59 -19.21
C ILE A 120 -3.01 -1.36 -17.90
N ARG A 121 -2.93 -2.41 -17.09
CA ARG A 121 -2.13 -2.46 -15.87
C ARG A 121 -1.19 -3.64 -15.93
N VAL A 122 0.06 -3.41 -15.56
CA VAL A 122 1.05 -4.46 -15.35
C VAL A 122 1.48 -4.38 -13.90
N ALA A 123 1.38 -5.50 -13.20
CA ALA A 123 1.86 -5.66 -11.83
C ALA A 123 2.93 -6.74 -11.80
N VAL A 124 4.12 -6.40 -11.34
CA VAL A 124 5.23 -7.35 -11.15
C VAL A 124 5.52 -7.47 -9.66
N SER A 125 5.57 -8.71 -9.17
CA SER A 125 5.83 -9.01 -7.76
C SER A 125 6.80 -10.20 -7.68
N SER A 126 7.75 -10.11 -6.76
CA SER A 126 8.72 -11.14 -6.42
C SER A 126 8.36 -11.86 -5.11
N ASN A 127 7.07 -11.98 -4.78
CA ASN A 127 6.62 -12.47 -3.46
C ASN A 127 7.21 -11.69 -2.26
N ALA A 128 7.50 -10.40 -2.48
CA ALA A 128 8.20 -9.52 -1.54
C ALA A 128 9.63 -9.97 -1.18
N GLU A 129 10.30 -10.73 -2.05
CA GLU A 129 11.70 -11.14 -1.88
C GLU A 129 12.70 -10.17 -2.52
N ASP A 130 12.35 -9.58 -3.67
CA ASP A 130 13.23 -8.67 -4.42
C ASP A 130 12.46 -7.52 -5.08
N VAL A 131 12.49 -6.35 -4.44
CA VAL A 131 11.83 -5.13 -4.93
C VAL A 131 12.54 -4.57 -6.17
N PHE A 132 13.87 -4.67 -6.25
CA PHE A 132 14.64 -4.11 -7.34
C PHE A 132 14.41 -4.89 -8.64
N GLU A 133 14.38 -6.22 -8.56
CA GLU A 133 14.08 -7.08 -9.71
C GLU A 133 12.65 -6.86 -10.20
N SER A 134 11.69 -6.73 -9.27
CA SER A 134 10.30 -6.40 -9.64
C SER A 134 10.21 -5.07 -10.40
N ILE A 135 10.97 -4.06 -9.97
CA ILE A 135 11.04 -2.76 -10.65
C ILE A 135 11.71 -2.87 -12.01
N ARG A 136 12.83 -3.61 -12.12
CA ARG A 136 13.57 -3.83 -13.37
C ARG A 136 12.68 -4.48 -14.41
N LEU A 137 12.07 -5.61 -14.09
CA LEU A 137 11.16 -6.33 -15.00
C LEU A 137 9.94 -5.49 -15.38
N ARG A 138 9.36 -4.74 -14.44
CA ARG A 138 8.27 -3.81 -14.74
C ARG A 138 8.70 -2.73 -15.75
N ASN A 139 9.91 -2.19 -15.62
CA ASN A 139 10.45 -1.21 -16.57
C ASN A 139 10.69 -1.82 -17.96
N GLU A 140 11.21 -3.04 -18.04
CA GLU A 140 11.40 -3.73 -19.32
C GLU A 140 10.07 -3.97 -20.04
N ILE A 141 9.03 -4.39 -19.31
CA ILE A 141 7.68 -4.55 -19.86
C ILE A 141 7.13 -3.20 -20.33
N LYS A 142 7.33 -2.13 -19.55
CA LYS A 142 6.96 -0.77 -19.94
C LYS A 142 7.61 -0.39 -21.28
N ASP A 143 8.92 -0.52 -21.39
CA ASP A 143 9.66 -0.10 -22.59
C ASP A 143 9.23 -0.90 -23.82
N TYR A 144 8.95 -2.19 -23.65
CA TYR A 144 8.37 -3.03 -24.70
C TYR A 144 7.00 -2.50 -25.16
N LEU A 145 6.08 -2.20 -24.24
CA LEU A 145 4.74 -1.70 -24.56
C LEU A 145 4.78 -0.32 -25.23
N GLU A 146 5.62 0.59 -24.74
CA GLU A 146 5.76 1.93 -25.31
C GLU A 146 6.35 1.91 -26.73
N ASN A 147 7.32 1.03 -26.99
CA ASN A 147 7.90 0.88 -28.32
C ASN A 147 6.97 0.21 -29.33
N LYS A 148 6.09 -0.71 -28.88
CA LYS A 148 5.08 -1.33 -29.74
C LYS A 148 4.04 -0.30 -30.22
N ASN A 149 3.61 0.61 -29.35
CA ASN A 149 2.62 1.64 -29.66
C ASN A 149 3.13 2.70 -30.65
N LYS A 150 4.45 2.93 -30.74
CA LYS A 150 5.06 3.87 -31.71
C LYS A 150 5.12 3.33 -33.14
N LYS A 151 4.93 2.03 -33.32
CA LYS A 151 5.03 1.34 -34.62
C LYS A 151 3.66 1.03 -35.25
N GLN A 152 2.58 1.43 -34.59
CA GLN A 152 1.21 1.40 -35.11
C GLN A 152 0.79 2.83 -35.47
#